data_AF-A0A383CJL9-F1
#
_entry.id   AF-A0A383CJL9-F1
#
_cell.length_a   1.000
_cell.length_b   1.000
_cell.length_c   1.000
_cell.angle_alpha   90.00
_cell.angle_beta   90.00
_cell.angle_gamma   90.00
#
_symmetry.space_group_name_H-M   'P 1'
#
loop_
_entity.id
_entity.type
_entity.pdbx_description
1 polymer ?
#
loop_
_entity_poly.entity_id
_entity_poly.type
_entity_poly.pdbx_seq_one_letter_code
_entity_poly.pdbx_strand_id
1 'polypeptide(L)'
;VKKGKTLTNNYIMKRDYTNIPEGTCVCSVCKEEKDNREFYWYHDRKKKLNGTGRIRINTNCSTCISRISREFNKLKREIIKTHPVPDYGSPCDLCGKPVYKSREDIPAGVDGKCTWQCDHDHDSVDFRGWLCKDCNVGLGKLGDTTDALEKALKYAAKCRGVEIKVEYLTNEGLDQEKDQRV
;
A
#
# COMPACT_ATOMS: atom_id res chain seq x y z
N VAL A 1 19.94 28.63 -23.89
CA VAL A 1 20.01 27.58 -24.95
C VAL A 1 19.59 26.25 -24.34
N LYS A 2 18.30 25.89 -24.44
CA LYS A 2 17.78 24.60 -23.96
C LYS A 2 18.04 23.55 -25.05
N LYS A 3 19.08 22.73 -24.90
CA LYS A 3 19.29 21.58 -25.79
C LYS A 3 18.27 20.50 -25.43
N GLY A 4 17.26 20.35 -26.27
CA GLY A 4 16.32 19.23 -26.24
C GLY A 4 17.09 17.93 -26.44
N LYS A 5 16.91 16.96 -25.54
CA LYS A 5 17.29 15.58 -25.79
C LYS A 5 16.12 14.92 -26.50
N THR A 6 16.25 14.79 -27.82
CA THR A 6 15.46 13.89 -28.65
C THR A 6 15.79 12.47 -28.19
N LEU A 7 14.91 11.83 -27.42
CA LEU A 7 15.03 10.41 -27.09
C LEU A 7 14.20 9.62 -28.11
N THR A 8 14.81 9.37 -29.27
CA THR A 8 14.41 8.27 -30.14
C THR A 8 15.13 7.01 -29.67
N ASN A 9 14.43 6.15 -28.92
CA ASN A 9 14.70 4.71 -28.93
C ASN A 9 13.52 3.99 -28.27
N ASN A 10 12.59 3.53 -29.10
CA ASN A 10 11.61 2.50 -28.74
C ASN A 10 12.34 1.15 -28.62
N TYR A 11 13.15 1.00 -27.58
CA TYR A 11 13.62 -0.33 -27.18
C TYR A 11 12.44 -0.99 -26.45
N ILE A 12 11.70 -1.87 -27.14
CA ILE A 12 10.76 -2.76 -26.49
C ILE A 12 11.60 -3.67 -25.59
N MET A 13 11.74 -3.29 -24.31
CA MET A 13 12.36 -4.12 -23.29
C MET A 13 11.57 -5.42 -23.21
N LYS A 14 12.04 -6.45 -23.92
CA LYS A 14 11.46 -7.80 -23.82
C LYS A 14 11.54 -8.22 -22.35
N ARG A 15 10.43 -8.71 -21.81
CA ARG A 15 10.40 -9.26 -20.45
C ARG A 15 11.41 -10.39 -20.36
N ASP A 16 12.28 -10.30 -19.37
CA ASP A 16 13.25 -11.34 -19.07
C ASP A 16 12.57 -12.48 -18.31
N TYR A 17 12.40 -13.60 -19.01
CA TYR A 17 11.78 -14.81 -18.46
C TYR A 17 12.81 -15.80 -17.88
N THR A 18 14.10 -15.45 -17.84
CA THR A 18 15.13 -16.33 -17.28
C THR A 18 14.86 -16.63 -15.81
N ASN A 19 15.07 -17.89 -15.42
CA ASN A 19 14.91 -18.35 -14.05
C ASN A 19 13.52 -18.08 -13.44
N ILE A 20 12.48 -17.89 -14.24
CA ILE A 20 11.10 -17.97 -13.76
C ILE A 20 10.76 -19.46 -13.63
N PRO A 21 10.30 -19.93 -12.45
CA PRO A 21 9.88 -21.32 -12.29
C PRO A 21 8.78 -21.70 -13.27
N GLU A 22 8.88 -22.89 -13.87
CA GLU A 22 7.80 -23.44 -14.71
C GLU A 22 6.53 -23.71 -13.89
N GLY A 23 5.40 -23.86 -14.59
CA GLY A 23 4.09 -24.13 -14.01
C GLY A 23 3.19 -22.90 -13.94
N THR A 24 2.07 -23.09 -13.24
CA THR A 24 0.96 -22.15 -13.21
C THR A 24 0.73 -21.57 -11.82
N CYS A 25 -0.08 -20.52 -11.75
CA CYS A 25 -0.54 -19.93 -10.51
C CYS A 25 -1.91 -19.29 -10.72
N VAL A 26 -2.77 -19.38 -9.69
CA VAL A 26 -4.07 -18.71 -9.68
C VAL A 26 -3.89 -17.24 -9.32
N CYS A 27 -4.39 -16.35 -10.18
CA CYS A 27 -4.37 -14.91 -9.93
C CYS A 27 -5.28 -14.55 -8.74
N SER A 28 -4.76 -13.81 -7.77
CA SER A 28 -5.53 -13.34 -6.60
C SER A 28 -6.67 -12.37 -6.96
N VAL A 29 -6.64 -11.74 -8.14
CA VAL A 29 -7.64 -10.78 -8.61
C VAL A 29 -8.68 -11.45 -9.52
N CYS A 30 -8.28 -11.88 -10.72
CA CYS A 30 -9.22 -12.47 -11.69
C CYS A 30 -9.53 -13.95 -11.44
N LYS A 31 -8.87 -14.60 -10.47
CA LYS A 31 -9.06 -16.01 -10.09
C LYS A 31 -8.79 -17.05 -11.18
N GLU A 32 -8.31 -16.63 -12.34
CA GLU A 32 -7.86 -17.52 -13.42
C GLU A 32 -6.50 -18.14 -13.10
N GLU A 33 -6.33 -19.41 -13.47
CA GLU A 33 -5.04 -20.10 -13.49
C GLU A 33 -4.24 -19.68 -14.73
N LYS A 34 -3.00 -19.22 -14.51
CA LYS A 34 -2.15 -18.62 -15.56
C LYS A 34 -0.72 -19.11 -15.47
N ASP A 35 0.01 -19.04 -16.57
CA ASP A 35 1.43 -19.38 -16.61
C ASP A 35 2.24 -18.43 -15.70
N ASN A 36 3.27 -18.96 -15.02
CA ASN A 36 4.13 -18.17 -14.14
C ASN A 36 4.76 -16.94 -14.83
N ARG A 37 4.97 -16.96 -16.15
CA ARG A 37 5.48 -15.84 -16.96
C ARG A 37 4.49 -14.67 -17.07
N GLU A 38 3.22 -14.87 -16.74
CA GLU A 38 2.22 -13.81 -16.68
C GLU A 38 2.29 -12.98 -15.38
N PHE A 39 3.10 -13.38 -14.40
CA PHE A 39 3.26 -12.70 -13.11
C PHE A 39 4.55 -11.89 -13.04
N TYR A 40 4.67 -11.02 -12.03
CA TYR A 40 5.91 -10.26 -11.81
C TYR A 40 6.85 -11.00 -10.85
N TRP A 41 8.14 -10.95 -11.18
CA TRP A 41 9.22 -11.60 -10.45
C TRP A 41 10.33 -10.59 -10.17
N TYR A 42 10.93 -10.66 -8.99
CA TYR A 42 12.13 -9.89 -8.71
C TYR A 42 13.26 -10.39 -9.61
N HIS A 43 13.94 -9.46 -10.28
CA HIS A 43 15.04 -9.78 -11.18
C HIS A 43 16.21 -10.46 -10.43
N ASP A 44 16.59 -9.89 -9.28
CA ASP A 44 17.82 -10.26 -8.55
C ASP A 44 17.57 -11.12 -7.31
N ARG A 45 16.30 -11.33 -6.91
CA ARG A 45 15.99 -12.10 -5.69
C ARG A 45 15.67 -13.55 -6.03
N LYS A 46 16.49 -14.45 -5.51
CA LYS A 46 16.35 -15.91 -5.64
C LYS A 46 15.90 -16.53 -4.32
N LYS A 47 15.23 -17.70 -4.38
CA LYS A 47 14.86 -18.46 -3.17
C LYS A 47 16.13 -18.95 -2.44
N LYS A 48 16.13 -18.85 -1.10
CA LYS A 48 17.31 -19.15 -0.26
C LYS A 48 17.54 -20.64 0.01
N LEU A 49 16.52 -21.49 -0.03
CA LEU A 49 16.61 -22.91 0.33
C LEU A 49 16.19 -23.79 -0.86
N ASN A 50 17.13 -24.58 -1.42
CA ASN A 50 16.96 -25.55 -2.53
C ASN A 50 16.24 -25.04 -3.80
N GLY A 51 16.09 -23.73 -3.96
CA GLY A 51 15.22 -23.15 -4.98
C GLY A 51 15.98 -22.70 -6.21
N THR A 52 15.77 -23.41 -7.33
CA THR A 52 15.97 -22.83 -8.64
C THR A 52 14.88 -21.78 -8.87
N GLY A 53 15.27 -20.56 -9.21
CA GLY A 53 14.35 -19.53 -9.72
C GLY A 53 14.13 -18.28 -8.86
N ARG A 54 13.52 -17.28 -9.51
CA ARG A 54 13.22 -15.95 -8.98
C ARG A 54 12.10 -16.00 -7.94
N ILE A 55 12.04 -14.97 -7.08
CA ILE A 55 10.94 -14.76 -6.13
C ILE A 55 9.82 -13.95 -6.79
N ARG A 56 8.59 -14.44 -6.70
CA ARG A 56 7.37 -13.78 -7.18
C ARG A 56 7.09 -12.53 -6.33
N ILE A 57 6.71 -11.42 -6.95
CA ILE A 57 6.44 -10.15 -6.23
C ILE A 57 5.06 -10.18 -5.58
N ASN A 58 4.05 -10.64 -6.32
CA ASN A 58 2.67 -10.75 -5.87
C ASN A 58 1.98 -11.92 -6.57
N THR A 59 0.75 -12.21 -6.15
CA THR A 59 -0.08 -13.27 -6.75
C THR A 59 -1.07 -12.71 -7.77
N ASN A 60 -0.89 -11.46 -8.22
CA ASN A 60 -1.75 -10.82 -9.20
C ASN A 60 -1.09 -10.97 -10.58
N CYS A 61 -1.85 -11.36 -11.61
CA CYS A 61 -1.30 -11.41 -12.95
C CYS A 61 -0.98 -10.00 -13.49
N SER A 62 -0.08 -9.93 -14.46
CA SER A 62 0.41 -8.67 -15.01
C SER A 62 -0.67 -7.81 -15.66
N THR A 63 -1.68 -8.44 -16.25
CA THR A 63 -2.83 -7.74 -16.84
C THR A 63 -3.69 -7.08 -15.77
N CYS A 64 -4.00 -7.79 -14.67
CA CYS A 64 -4.73 -7.24 -13.54
C CYS A 64 -3.98 -6.08 -12.89
N ILE A 65 -2.67 -6.22 -12.67
CA ILE A 65 -1.85 -5.13 -12.11
C ILE A 65 -1.86 -3.91 -13.02
N SER A 66 -1.73 -4.11 -14.34
CA SER A 66 -1.74 -3.01 -15.30
C SER A 66 -3.09 -2.28 -15.33
N ARG A 67 -4.20 -3.03 -15.25
CA ARG A 67 -5.56 -2.48 -15.19
C ARG A 67 -5.77 -1.69 -13.90
N ILE A 68 -5.55 -2.31 -12.75
CA ILE A 68 -5.73 -1.68 -11.43
C ILE A 68 -4.84 -0.45 -11.30
N SER A 69 -3.56 -0.56 -11.68
CA SER A 69 -2.63 0.58 -11.61
C SER A 69 -3.10 1.75 -12.49
N ARG A 70 -3.70 1.48 -13.65
CA ARG A 70 -4.23 2.53 -14.53
C ARG A 70 -5.44 3.22 -13.92
N GLU A 71 -6.38 2.45 -13.39
CA GLU A 71 -7.58 2.94 -12.69
C GLU A 71 -7.17 3.78 -11.47
N PHE A 72 -6.32 3.22 -10.62
CA PHE A 72 -5.78 3.89 -9.45
C PHE A 72 -5.02 5.18 -9.80
N ASN A 73 -4.15 5.17 -10.81
CA ASN A 73 -3.44 6.37 -11.22
C ASN A 73 -4.35 7.46 -11.79
N LYS A 74 -5.51 7.11 -12.35
CA LYS A 74 -6.52 8.11 -12.74
C LYS A 74 -7.15 8.72 -11.49
N LEU A 75 -7.62 7.88 -10.56
CA LEU A 75 -8.23 8.35 -9.32
C LEU A 75 -7.26 9.19 -8.49
N LYS A 76 -6.01 8.74 -8.34
CA LYS A 76 -4.97 9.45 -7.60
C LYS A 76 -4.73 10.87 -8.13
N ARG A 77 -4.86 11.10 -9.44
CA ARG A 77 -4.76 12.46 -10.01
C ARG A 77 -5.89 13.36 -9.56
N GLU A 78 -7.09 12.82 -9.39
CA GLU A 78 -8.24 13.57 -8.89
C GLU A 78 -8.12 13.79 -7.37
N ILE A 79 -7.72 12.76 -6.62
CA ILE A 79 -7.45 12.87 -5.17
C ILE A 79 -6.44 13.98 -4.89
N ILE A 80 -5.31 14.02 -5.60
CA ILE A 80 -4.25 15.02 -5.34
C ILE A 80 -4.74 16.46 -5.55
N LYS A 81 -5.79 16.70 -6.35
CA LYS A 81 -6.34 18.05 -6.53
C LYS A 81 -7.06 18.56 -5.28
N THR A 82 -7.73 17.68 -4.55
CA THR A 82 -8.51 18.02 -3.35
C THR A 82 -7.77 17.70 -2.04
N HIS A 83 -6.87 16.72 -2.09
CA HIS A 83 -6.05 16.21 -0.99
C HIS A 83 -4.59 16.16 -1.44
N PRO A 84 -3.90 17.31 -1.51
CA PRO A 84 -2.51 17.36 -1.96
C PRO A 84 -1.62 16.49 -1.07
N VAL A 85 -0.58 15.93 -1.66
CA VAL A 85 0.44 15.17 -0.91
C VAL A 85 1.09 16.12 0.10
N PRO A 86 1.15 15.78 1.40
CA PRO A 86 1.79 16.64 2.39
C PRO A 86 3.27 16.86 2.09
N ASP A 87 3.79 18.01 2.50
CA ASP A 87 5.22 18.31 2.38
C ASP A 87 6.06 17.32 3.18
N TYR A 88 7.28 17.05 2.71
CA TYR A 88 8.22 16.24 3.47
C TYR A 88 8.61 16.96 4.78
N GLY A 89 8.68 16.20 5.87
CA GLY A 89 8.79 16.70 7.23
C GLY A 89 7.44 16.80 7.96
N SER A 90 6.31 16.76 7.23
CA SER A 90 4.98 16.74 7.86
C SER A 90 4.72 15.41 8.59
N PRO A 91 3.97 15.43 9.70
CA PRO A 91 3.68 14.24 10.49
C PRO A 91 2.72 13.29 9.76
N CYS A 92 2.98 11.99 9.84
CA CYS A 92 2.08 10.94 9.36
C CYS A 92 0.81 10.86 10.22
N ASP A 93 -0.38 10.82 9.60
CA ASP A 93 -1.66 10.79 10.31
C ASP A 93 -1.81 9.61 11.29
N LEU A 94 -1.20 8.46 10.99
CA LEU A 94 -1.31 7.28 11.85
C LEU A 94 -0.29 7.25 13.00
N CYS A 95 0.96 7.63 12.74
CA CYS A 95 2.05 7.45 13.72
C CYS A 95 2.63 8.76 14.28
N GLY A 96 2.19 9.90 13.76
CA GLY A 96 2.68 11.23 14.15
C GLY A 96 4.11 11.57 13.73
N LYS A 97 4.86 10.62 13.16
CA LYS A 97 6.27 10.82 12.80
C LYS A 97 6.44 11.59 11.50
N PRO A 98 7.45 12.48 11.38
CA PRO A 98 7.72 13.24 10.16
C PRO A 98 8.10 12.31 9.00
N VAL A 99 7.57 12.58 7.81
CA VAL A 99 7.78 11.73 6.62
C VAL A 99 8.71 12.40 5.61
N TYR A 100 9.72 11.68 5.17
CA TYR A 100 10.73 12.13 4.20
C TYR A 100 10.66 11.32 2.90
N LYS A 101 11.30 11.81 1.84
CA LYS A 101 11.23 11.19 0.52
C LYS A 101 11.87 9.80 0.52
N SER A 102 13.06 9.66 1.07
CA SER A 102 13.72 8.37 1.30
C SER A 102 14.28 8.27 2.72
N ARG A 103 14.98 7.16 3.03
CA ARG A 103 15.62 6.96 4.34
C ARG A 103 16.84 7.87 4.50
N GLU A 104 17.53 8.15 3.39
CA GLU A 104 18.74 8.96 3.33
C GLU A 104 18.43 10.45 3.56
N ASP A 105 17.19 10.89 3.30
CA ASP A 105 16.73 12.25 3.53
C ASP A 105 16.32 12.52 4.99
N ILE A 106 16.32 11.50 5.87
CA ILE A 106 15.96 11.67 7.28
C ILE A 106 17.15 12.33 8.00
N PRO A 107 16.96 13.51 8.63
CA PRO A 107 18.03 14.18 9.36
C PRO A 107 18.57 13.32 10.51
N ALA A 108 19.86 13.42 10.78
CA ALA A 108 20.49 12.69 11.88
C ALA A 108 19.80 13.01 13.22
N GLY A 109 19.50 11.97 13.99
CA GLY A 109 18.80 12.10 15.28
C GLY A 109 17.28 12.22 15.20
N VAL A 110 16.68 12.24 14.00
CA VAL A 110 15.23 12.29 13.82
C VAL A 110 14.65 10.89 13.67
N ASP A 111 13.65 10.55 14.49
CA ASP A 111 12.83 9.34 14.33
C ASP A 111 11.79 9.53 13.22
N GLY A 112 12.29 9.66 11.99
CA GLY A 112 11.50 9.90 10.79
C GLY A 112 11.01 8.62 10.11
N LYS A 113 10.05 8.80 9.20
CA LYS A 113 9.54 7.76 8.31
C LYS A 113 9.79 8.11 6.86
N CYS A 114 9.70 7.13 5.96
CA CYS A 114 9.95 7.33 4.54
C CYS A 114 8.76 7.02 3.64
N THR A 115 8.67 7.87 2.62
CA THR A 115 7.78 7.97 1.46
C THR A 115 6.29 7.91 1.78
N TRP A 116 5.60 9.00 1.49
CA TRP A 116 4.14 9.08 1.47
C TRP A 116 3.51 8.00 0.58
N GLN A 117 2.47 7.38 1.09
CA GLN A 117 1.58 6.44 0.40
C GLN A 117 0.17 7.02 0.40
N CYS A 118 -0.52 6.83 -0.72
CA CYS A 118 -1.92 7.18 -0.86
C CYS A 118 -2.73 6.01 -0.30
N ASP A 119 -3.12 6.12 0.96
CA ASP A 119 -3.90 5.09 1.63
C ASP A 119 -5.35 5.16 1.16
N HIS A 120 -5.91 4.01 0.80
CA HIS A 120 -7.24 3.89 0.21
C HIS A 120 -7.85 2.54 0.57
N ASP A 121 -9.17 2.49 0.64
CA ASP A 121 -9.91 1.24 0.80
C ASP A 121 -9.77 0.37 -0.46
N HIS A 122 -9.55 -0.94 -0.30
CA HIS A 122 -9.32 -1.83 -1.42
C HIS A 122 -10.61 -2.26 -2.14
N ASP A 123 -11.77 -2.08 -1.51
CA ASP A 123 -13.08 -2.45 -2.05
C ASP A 123 -13.78 -1.23 -2.67
N SER A 124 -13.92 -0.13 -1.92
CA SER A 124 -14.59 1.09 -2.40
C SER A 124 -13.67 2.03 -3.19
N VAL A 125 -12.34 1.86 -3.06
CA VAL A 125 -11.32 2.77 -3.60
C VAL A 125 -11.38 4.17 -2.98
N ASP A 126 -12.08 4.31 -1.85
CA ASP A 126 -12.17 5.59 -1.15
C ASP A 126 -10.82 5.98 -0.56
N PHE A 127 -10.44 7.23 -0.76
CA PHE A 127 -9.24 7.80 -0.16
C PHE A 127 -9.43 7.92 1.36
N ARG A 128 -8.48 7.36 2.12
CA ARG A 128 -8.48 7.44 3.59
C ARG A 128 -7.53 8.51 4.10
N GLY A 129 -6.35 8.65 3.48
CA GLY A 129 -5.36 9.63 3.91
C GLY A 129 -3.98 9.43 3.30
N TRP A 130 -3.05 10.29 3.72
CA TRP A 130 -1.63 10.16 3.37
C TRP A 130 -0.89 9.54 4.54
N LEU A 131 -0.35 8.34 4.34
CA LEU A 131 0.38 7.62 5.38
C LEU A 131 1.84 7.42 4.99
N CYS A 132 2.73 7.31 5.96
CA CYS A 132 4.08 6.84 5.68
C CYS A 132 4.06 5.36 5.24
N LYS A 133 5.08 4.93 4.48
CA LYS A 133 5.15 3.56 3.96
C LYS A 133 5.00 2.47 5.02
N ASP A 134 5.64 2.65 6.18
CA ASP A 134 5.59 1.67 7.26
C ASP A 134 4.16 1.53 7.82
N CYS A 135 3.43 2.64 7.96
CA CYS A 135 2.05 2.65 8.44
C CYS A 135 1.11 1.99 7.43
N ASN A 136 1.16 2.41 6.17
CA ASN A 136 0.34 1.84 5.10
C ASN A 136 0.56 0.33 4.95
N VAL A 137 1.82 -0.13 4.97
CA VAL A 137 2.13 -1.56 4.89
C VAL A 137 1.71 -2.28 6.18
N GLY A 138 1.85 -1.63 7.33
CA GLY A 138 1.41 -2.13 8.63
C GLY A 138 -0.09 -2.43 8.66
N LEU A 139 -0.93 -1.47 8.23
CA LEU A 139 -2.37 -1.65 8.13
C LEU A 139 -2.73 -2.83 7.23
N GLY A 140 -2.15 -2.88 6.03
CA GLY A 140 -2.36 -4.00 5.10
C GLY A 140 -1.97 -5.36 5.68
N LYS A 141 -0.88 -5.44 6.46
CA LYS A 141 -0.46 -6.68 7.12
C LYS A 141 -1.37 -7.11 8.26
N LEU A 142 -2.05 -6.16 8.90
CA LEU A 142 -3.01 -6.43 9.97
C LEU A 142 -4.41 -6.74 9.46
N GLY A 143 -4.62 -6.74 8.14
CA GLY A 143 -5.89 -7.12 7.51
C GLY A 143 -6.70 -5.94 6.98
N ASP A 144 -6.28 -4.70 7.26
CA ASP A 144 -6.84 -3.47 6.68
C ASP A 144 -8.34 -3.23 6.92
N THR A 145 -8.92 -3.86 7.95
CA THR A 145 -10.32 -3.68 8.37
C THR A 145 -10.39 -3.32 9.86
N THR A 146 -11.45 -2.64 10.27
CA THR A 146 -11.70 -2.28 11.67
C THR A 146 -11.69 -3.51 12.57
N ASP A 147 -12.35 -4.60 12.16
CA ASP A 147 -12.41 -5.86 12.89
C ASP A 147 -11.03 -6.49 13.11
N ALA A 148 -10.18 -6.48 12.09
CA ALA A 148 -8.85 -7.07 12.18
C ALA A 148 -7.91 -6.22 13.05
N LEU A 149 -8.01 -4.89 12.94
CA LEU A 149 -7.28 -3.95 13.78
C LEU A 149 -7.73 -4.01 15.25
N GLU A 150 -9.03 -4.16 15.50
CA GLU A 150 -9.57 -4.35 16.85
C GLU A 150 -9.04 -5.63 17.48
N LYS A 151 -9.00 -6.74 16.75
CA LYS A 151 -8.40 -8.00 17.22
C LYS A 151 -6.92 -7.82 17.57
N ALA A 152 -6.16 -7.10 16.74
CA ALA A 152 -4.76 -6.81 17.00
C ALA A 152 -4.58 -5.94 18.26
N LEU A 153 -5.42 -4.91 18.44
CA LEU A 153 -5.43 -4.05 19.62
C LEU A 153 -5.76 -4.83 20.89
N LYS A 154 -6.85 -5.61 20.89
CA LYS A 154 -7.26 -6.45 22.02
C LYS A 154 -6.17 -7.46 22.42
N TYR A 155 -5.52 -8.09 21.44
CA TYR A 155 -4.38 -8.98 21.70
C TYR A 155 -3.23 -8.24 22.38
N ALA A 156 -2.81 -7.08 21.82
CA ALA A 156 -1.72 -6.29 22.37
C ALA A 156 -2.00 -5.76 23.78
N ALA A 157 -3.25 -5.42 24.07
CA ALA A 157 -3.71 -4.99 25.38
C ALA A 157 -3.69 -6.13 26.40
N LYS A 158 -4.22 -7.31 26.01
CA LYS A 158 -4.20 -8.52 26.85
C LYS A 158 -2.78 -8.89 27.27
N CYS A 159 -1.80 -8.80 26.36
CA CYS A 159 -0.39 -9.05 26.67
C CYS A 159 0.22 -8.06 27.69
N ARG A 160 -0.43 -6.93 27.92
CA ARG A 160 -0.04 -5.90 28.90
C ARG A 160 -0.93 -5.91 30.15
N GLY A 161 -1.81 -6.90 30.30
CA GLY A 161 -2.77 -6.96 31.40
C GLY A 161 -3.87 -5.89 31.33
N VAL A 162 -4.13 -5.34 30.14
CA VAL A 162 -5.16 -4.33 29.91
C VAL A 162 -6.33 -4.96 29.15
N GLU A 163 -7.55 -4.71 29.62
CA GLU A 163 -8.76 -5.04 28.88
C GLU A 163 -9.24 -3.79 28.11
N ILE A 164 -9.51 -3.96 26.82
CA ILE A 164 -10.05 -2.89 25.97
C ILE A 164 -11.44 -3.31 25.49
N LYS A 165 -12.42 -2.44 25.76
CA LYS A 165 -13.75 -2.50 25.16
C LYS A 165 -13.79 -1.47 24.03
N VAL A 166 -14.23 -1.93 22.87
CA VAL A 166 -14.45 -1.07 21.69
C VAL A 166 -15.94 -1.03 21.46
N GLU A 167 -16.49 0.17 21.38
CA GLU A 167 -17.89 0.41 21.09
C GLU A 167 -17.98 1.14 19.75
N TYR A 168 -18.82 0.61 18.84
CA TYR A 168 -19.11 1.26 17.57
C TYR A 168 -20.39 2.05 17.73
N LEU A 169 -20.29 3.37 17.58
CA LEU A 169 -21.47 4.24 17.53
C LEU A 169 -21.94 4.30 16.07
N THR A 170 -23.15 3.81 15.81
CA THR A 170 -23.81 4.05 14.52
C THR A 170 -24.39 5.47 14.51
N ASN A 171 -24.49 6.07 13.32
CA ASN A 171 -24.98 7.45 13.16
C ASN A 171 -26.40 7.69 13.69
N GLU A 172 -27.16 6.64 14.03
CA GLU A 172 -28.48 6.75 14.69
C GLU A 172 -28.38 7.34 16.11
N GLY A 173 -27.19 7.29 16.75
CA GLY A 173 -26.96 7.85 18.10
C GLY A 173 -26.40 9.27 18.14
N LEU A 174 -25.95 9.84 17.02
CA LEU A 174 -25.33 11.19 16.98
C LEU A 174 -26.32 12.33 16.70
N ASP A 175 -27.52 12.00 16.21
CA ASP A 175 -28.59 12.99 15.99
C ASP A 175 -29.43 13.26 17.25
N GLN A 176 -29.46 12.33 18.22
CA GLN A 176 -30.23 12.50 19.46
C GLN A 176 -29.55 13.43 20.50
N GLU A 177 -28.23 13.60 20.45
CA GLU A 177 -27.52 14.52 21.35
C GLU A 177 -27.56 15.99 20.89
N LYS A 178 -27.93 16.26 19.63
CA LYS A 178 -28.06 17.64 19.12
C LYS A 178 -29.38 18.29 19.53
N ASP A 179 -30.39 17.50 19.87
CA ASP A 179 -31.75 17.99 20.19
C ASP A 179 -31.97 18.25 21.70
N GLN A 180 -30.96 17.99 22.54
CA GLN A 180 -30.99 18.29 23.99
C GLN A 180 -30.16 19.52 24.38
N ARG A 181 -29.66 20.29 23.40
CA ARG A 181 -29.01 21.59 23.60
C ARG A 181 -29.80 22.74 22.95
N VAL A 182 -31.11 22.77 23.19
CA VAL A 182 -31.98 23.93 22.95
C VAL A 182 -32.66 24.31 24.24
#